data_AF-A0A1F9PHD9-F1
#
_entry.id   AF-A0A1F9PHD9-F1
#
_cell.length_a   1.000
_cell.length_b   1.000
_cell.length_c   1.000
_cell.angle_alpha   90.00
_cell.angle_beta   90.00
_cell.angle_gamma   90.00
#
_symmetry.space_group_name_H-M   'P 1'
#
loop_
_entity.id
_entity.type
_entity.pdbx_description
1 polymer ?
#
loop_
_entity_poly.entity_id
_entity_poly.type
_entity_poly.pdbx_seq_one_letter_code
_entity_poly.pdbx_strand_id
1 'polypeptide(L)'
;MAGEILIKPDLQFVKRVMAAGGDTVKKCYQCDTCCVVCNLTPDQKPFPRKEMLQAQWGLKEVLSDPDIWLCHQCSDCTEYCPRGANPGEVLGVLRQMTIEKYATPPVLAKAVGDPKFLPLLIAFPVLLLLMALKLTGHWNIPEGTIVYSHFFPTLLVDFIFVPAFFFAVAVLGKGVLAFWQDINAPHPWRVKVEGNLVGNLIATLKDIILHNRFRLCETTYNRSTNHLFLVFGFIFLLVVTTWGFLNEWVLHVESPYFLLSPIKLLAMAGTAALLYGIWNIIKERQANAEKAGYGSYYDWFLVYLIFAVGATGLLSWLFRLVGIRILAYPTYFLHLTAIFMLFFYAPYTKMAHIVYRAVAMLHARMSGRGF
;
A
#
# COMPACT_ATOMS: atom_id res chain seq x y z
N MET A 1 -1.07 35.36 -26.57
CA MET A 1 -1.21 34.32 -27.62
C MET A 1 -1.06 32.98 -26.93
N ALA A 2 -2.13 32.20 -26.84
CA ALA A 2 -2.02 30.82 -26.36
C ALA A 2 -1.24 30.05 -27.43
N GLY A 3 -0.02 29.62 -27.12
CA GLY A 3 0.79 28.82 -28.04
C GLY A 3 0.07 27.51 -28.37
N GLU A 4 0.22 27.03 -29.60
CA GLU A 4 -0.32 25.73 -30.02
C GLU A 4 0.32 24.62 -29.16
N ILE A 5 -0.51 23.84 -28.45
CA ILE A 5 -0.07 22.67 -27.69
C ILE A 5 -0.31 21.45 -28.57
N LEU A 6 0.77 20.88 -29.13
CA LEU A 6 0.69 19.62 -29.88
C LEU A 6 0.52 18.45 -28.92
N ILE A 7 -0.70 17.90 -28.84
CA ILE A 7 -1.00 16.69 -28.08
C ILE A 7 -0.52 15.47 -28.88
N LYS A 8 0.37 14.65 -28.31
CA LYS A 8 0.86 13.41 -28.91
C LYS A 8 0.38 12.18 -28.12
N PRO A 9 -0.71 11.53 -28.56
CA PRO A 9 -1.20 10.29 -27.95
C PRO A 9 -0.15 9.17 -27.91
N ASP A 10 0.03 8.52 -26.76
CA ASP A 10 0.81 7.29 -26.64
C ASP A 10 -0.12 6.06 -26.57
N LEU A 11 -0.23 5.33 -27.68
CA LEU A 11 -1.05 4.12 -27.76
C LEU A 11 -0.50 2.96 -26.91
N GLN A 12 0.80 2.92 -26.63
CA GLN A 12 1.38 1.91 -25.73
C GLN A 12 1.00 2.17 -24.28
N PHE A 13 0.93 3.43 -23.87
CA PHE A 13 0.39 3.81 -22.56
C PHE A 13 -1.06 3.33 -22.40
N VAL A 14 -1.91 3.59 -23.39
CA VAL A 14 -3.30 3.12 -23.39
C VAL A 14 -3.39 1.59 -23.27
N LYS A 15 -2.63 0.85 -24.08
CA LYS A 15 -2.59 -0.62 -24.03
C LYS A 15 -2.16 -1.12 -22.65
N ARG A 16 -1.20 -0.42 -22.02
CA ARG A 16 -0.71 -0.77 -20.70
C ARG A 16 -1.75 -0.51 -19.60
N VAL A 17 -2.49 0.60 -19.67
CA VAL A 17 -3.64 0.86 -18.78
C VAL A 17 -4.67 -0.27 -18.88
N MET A 18 -5.02 -0.66 -20.11
CA MET A 18 -5.97 -1.75 -20.35
C MET A 18 -5.47 -3.09 -19.78
N ALA A 19 -4.20 -3.42 -20.02
CA ALA A 19 -3.61 -4.68 -19.55
C ALA A 19 -3.47 -4.78 -18.02
N ALA A 20 -3.34 -3.64 -17.32
CA ALA A 20 -3.16 -3.60 -15.87
C ALA A 20 -4.48 -3.63 -15.07
N GLY A 21 -5.64 -3.68 -15.74
CA GLY A 21 -6.96 -3.73 -15.10
C GLY A 21 -7.90 -2.56 -15.44
N GLY A 22 -7.48 -1.63 -16.30
CA GLY A 22 -8.30 -0.54 -16.82
C GLY A 22 -8.86 -0.83 -18.22
N ASP A 23 -9.23 -2.08 -18.50
CA ASP A 23 -9.65 -2.58 -19.82
C ASP A 23 -10.85 -1.82 -20.41
N THR A 24 -11.69 -1.26 -19.54
CA THR A 24 -12.88 -0.49 -19.90
C THR A 24 -12.61 0.99 -20.19
N VAL A 25 -11.36 1.48 -20.12
CA VAL A 25 -11.02 2.91 -20.30
C VAL A 25 -11.54 3.49 -21.63
N LYS A 26 -11.59 2.67 -22.69
CA LYS A 26 -12.09 3.07 -24.01
C LYS A 26 -13.61 3.16 -24.13
N LYS A 27 -14.37 2.68 -23.13
CA LYS A 27 -15.84 2.82 -23.09
C LYS A 27 -16.30 4.21 -22.66
N CYS A 28 -15.43 4.99 -22.02
CA CYS A 28 -15.74 6.33 -21.55
C CYS A 28 -16.05 7.29 -22.72
N TYR A 29 -17.11 8.06 -22.58
CA TYR A 29 -17.61 9.04 -23.56
C TYR A 29 -17.79 10.43 -22.94
N GLN A 30 -17.16 10.66 -21.78
CA GLN A 30 -17.04 11.98 -21.15
C GLN A 30 -18.35 12.64 -20.67
N CYS A 31 -19.35 11.83 -20.27
CA CYS A 31 -20.67 12.28 -19.77
C CYS A 31 -20.69 12.95 -18.39
N ASP A 32 -19.57 12.98 -17.66
CA ASP A 32 -19.40 13.66 -16.36
C ASP A 32 -20.14 13.08 -15.14
N THR A 33 -20.99 12.07 -15.31
CA THR A 33 -21.66 11.37 -14.19
C THR A 33 -20.71 11.00 -13.05
N CYS A 34 -19.50 10.54 -13.38
CA CYS A 34 -18.50 10.15 -12.38
C CYS A 34 -18.03 11.30 -11.47
N CYS A 35 -18.03 12.54 -11.97
CA CYS A 35 -17.68 13.71 -11.18
C CYS A 35 -18.84 14.14 -10.28
N VAL A 36 -20.07 14.07 -10.80
CA VAL A 36 -21.29 14.45 -10.08
C VAL A 36 -21.55 13.55 -8.87
N VAL A 37 -21.34 12.24 -9.02
CA VAL A 37 -21.58 11.28 -7.92
C VAL A 37 -20.43 11.18 -6.92
N CYS A 38 -19.28 11.80 -7.19
CA CYS A 38 -18.10 11.66 -6.34
C CYS A 38 -18.04 12.78 -5.30
N ASN A 39 -18.38 12.47 -4.06
CA ASN A 39 -18.38 13.40 -2.92
C ASN A 39 -16.99 13.99 -2.55
N LEU A 40 -15.91 13.50 -3.18
CA LEU A 40 -14.56 14.05 -3.01
C LEU A 40 -14.25 15.17 -3.99
N THR A 41 -15.08 15.32 -5.01
CA THR A 41 -14.86 16.16 -6.18
C THR A 41 -15.16 17.61 -5.86
N PRO A 42 -14.18 18.52 -6.06
CA PRO A 42 -14.42 19.95 -5.89
C PRO A 42 -15.22 20.52 -7.06
N ASP A 43 -16.17 21.41 -6.78
CA ASP A 43 -17.08 22.02 -7.78
C ASP A 43 -16.33 22.64 -8.98
N GLN A 44 -15.24 23.35 -8.71
CA GLN A 44 -14.49 24.10 -9.74
C GLN A 44 -13.40 23.28 -10.41
N LYS A 45 -13.03 22.12 -9.85
CA LYS A 45 -11.90 21.29 -10.31
C LYS A 45 -12.30 19.81 -10.28
N PRO A 46 -13.27 19.39 -11.11
CA PRO A 46 -13.85 18.08 -10.98
C PRO A 46 -12.92 16.95 -11.45
N PHE A 47 -13.01 15.79 -10.80
CA PHE A 47 -12.35 14.51 -11.16
C PHE A 47 -13.39 13.38 -10.96
N PRO A 48 -13.30 12.20 -11.60
CA PRO A 48 -12.18 11.68 -12.38
C PRO A 48 -12.30 11.85 -13.91
N ARG A 49 -13.25 12.65 -14.42
CA ARG A 49 -13.53 12.72 -15.88
C ARG A 49 -12.28 13.10 -16.69
N LYS A 50 -11.52 14.09 -16.21
CA LYS A 50 -10.30 14.59 -16.86
C LYS A 50 -9.23 13.51 -16.93
N GLU A 51 -9.03 12.78 -15.85
CA GLU A 51 -8.06 11.69 -15.71
C GLU A 51 -8.44 10.52 -16.61
N MET A 52 -9.75 10.22 -16.72
CA MET A 52 -10.27 9.26 -17.67
C MET A 52 -9.98 9.65 -19.13
N LEU A 53 -10.14 10.93 -19.49
CA LEU A 53 -9.82 11.44 -20.83
C LEU A 53 -8.33 11.30 -21.12
N GLN A 54 -7.47 11.74 -20.21
CA GLN A 54 -6.02 11.66 -20.35
C GLN A 54 -5.55 10.20 -20.49
N ALA A 55 -6.10 9.29 -19.68
CA ALA A 55 -5.84 7.86 -19.80
C ALA A 55 -6.30 7.30 -21.16
N GLN A 56 -7.49 7.71 -21.63
CA GLN A 56 -8.03 7.28 -22.91
C GLN A 56 -7.20 7.77 -24.10
N TRP A 57 -6.64 8.98 -24.02
CA TRP A 57 -5.85 9.61 -25.08
C TRP A 57 -4.36 9.28 -25.01
N GLY A 58 -3.89 8.53 -24.00
CA GLY A 58 -2.49 8.16 -23.92
C GLY A 58 -1.58 9.26 -23.35
N LEU A 59 -2.13 10.18 -22.56
CA LEU A 59 -1.42 11.32 -22.00
C LEU A 59 -0.77 10.94 -20.67
N LYS A 60 0.57 10.78 -20.67
CA LYS A 60 1.34 10.30 -19.51
C LYS A 60 1.39 11.30 -18.36
N GLU A 61 1.08 12.56 -18.63
CA GLU A 61 1.03 13.65 -17.67
C GLU A 61 0.03 13.37 -16.54
N VAL A 62 -0.98 12.51 -16.78
CA VAL A 62 -1.91 12.03 -15.75
C VAL A 62 -1.20 11.33 -14.58
N LEU A 63 -0.02 10.74 -14.80
CA LEU A 63 0.74 10.07 -13.73
C LEU A 63 1.35 11.06 -12.72
N SER A 64 1.45 12.34 -13.10
CA SER A 64 1.84 13.47 -12.25
C SER A 64 0.63 14.31 -11.81
N ASP A 65 -0.59 13.81 -11.99
CA ASP A 65 -1.79 14.50 -11.50
C ASP A 65 -2.05 14.15 -10.03
N PRO A 66 -2.12 15.11 -9.09
CA PRO A 66 -2.43 14.82 -7.70
C PRO A 66 -3.84 14.23 -7.49
N ASP A 67 -4.77 14.42 -8.43
CA ASP A 67 -6.18 14.04 -8.28
C ASP A 67 -6.39 12.53 -8.21
N ILE A 68 -5.54 11.76 -8.90
CA ILE A 68 -5.58 10.30 -8.83
C ILE A 68 -5.38 9.80 -7.39
N TRP A 69 -4.66 10.57 -6.56
CA TRP A 69 -4.36 10.22 -5.16
C TRP A 69 -5.42 10.70 -4.18
N LEU A 70 -6.19 11.74 -4.54
CA LEU A 70 -7.38 12.16 -3.79
C LEU A 70 -8.48 11.09 -3.89
N CYS A 71 -8.48 10.28 -4.95
CA CYS A 71 -9.35 9.13 -5.08
C CYS A 71 -9.06 8.04 -4.03
N HIS A 72 -10.11 7.61 -3.32
CA HIS A 72 -10.07 6.47 -2.40
C HIS A 72 -10.44 5.13 -3.08
N GLN A 73 -10.70 5.11 -4.39
CA GLN A 73 -11.17 3.93 -5.16
C GLN A 73 -12.42 3.31 -4.52
N CYS A 74 -13.35 4.14 -4.05
CA CYS A 74 -14.62 3.68 -3.49
C CYS A 74 -15.57 3.10 -4.55
N SER A 75 -15.33 3.44 -5.81
CA SER A 75 -16.08 2.96 -6.96
C SER A 75 -17.53 3.44 -7.05
N ASP A 76 -17.92 4.51 -6.35
CA ASP A 76 -19.18 5.23 -6.61
C ASP A 76 -19.26 5.61 -8.10
N CYS A 77 -18.20 6.20 -8.63
CA CYS A 77 -18.08 6.52 -10.05
C CYS A 77 -18.18 5.31 -11.00
N THR A 78 -17.89 4.09 -10.53
CA THR A 78 -18.02 2.86 -11.31
C THR A 78 -19.48 2.39 -11.32
N GLU A 79 -20.11 2.30 -10.14
CA GLU A 79 -21.51 1.87 -9.98
C GLU A 79 -22.46 2.70 -10.84
N TYR A 80 -22.30 4.03 -10.84
CA TYR A 80 -23.17 4.93 -11.58
C TYR A 80 -22.75 5.16 -13.04
N CYS A 81 -21.71 4.50 -13.55
CA CYS A 81 -21.24 4.74 -14.92
C CYS A 81 -22.20 4.13 -15.96
N PRO A 82 -22.89 4.92 -16.81
CA PRO A 82 -23.88 4.40 -17.75
C PRO A 82 -23.27 3.57 -18.90
N ARG A 83 -21.94 3.54 -19.01
CA ARG A 83 -21.20 2.77 -20.02
C ARG A 83 -20.39 1.61 -19.45
N GLY A 84 -20.38 1.44 -18.12
CA GLY A 84 -19.50 0.48 -17.47
C GLY A 84 -18.02 0.72 -17.79
N ALA A 85 -17.58 1.98 -17.74
CA ALA A 85 -16.20 2.39 -18.03
C ALA A 85 -15.24 2.22 -16.84
N ASN A 86 -15.75 1.77 -15.69
CA ASN A 86 -15.05 1.50 -14.43
C ASN A 86 -13.98 2.54 -14.03
N PRO A 87 -14.34 3.83 -13.82
CA PRO A 87 -13.36 4.86 -13.51
C PRO A 87 -12.55 4.57 -12.24
N GLY A 88 -13.13 3.90 -11.25
CA GLY A 88 -12.43 3.50 -10.03
C GLY A 88 -11.22 2.59 -10.31
N GLU A 89 -11.36 1.62 -11.20
CA GLU A 89 -10.30 0.68 -11.58
C GLU A 89 -9.23 1.37 -12.44
N VAL A 90 -9.64 2.23 -13.38
CA VAL A 90 -8.70 3.03 -14.18
C VAL A 90 -7.83 3.90 -13.27
N LEU A 91 -8.41 4.60 -12.30
CA LEU A 91 -7.66 5.40 -11.34
C LEU A 91 -6.78 4.54 -10.40
N GLY A 92 -7.22 3.31 -10.09
CA GLY A 92 -6.40 2.30 -9.44
C GLY A 92 -5.12 2.01 -10.21
N VAL A 93 -5.25 1.73 -11.50
CA VAL A 93 -4.13 1.47 -12.42
C VAL A 93 -3.24 2.69 -12.59
N LEU A 94 -3.80 3.89 -12.73
CA LEU A 94 -3.00 5.11 -12.85
C LEU A 94 -2.10 5.32 -11.62
N ARG A 95 -2.61 5.07 -10.40
CA ARG A 95 -1.80 5.12 -9.17
C ARG A 95 -0.71 4.05 -9.15
N GLN A 96 -0.99 2.83 -9.59
CA GLN A 96 0.05 1.79 -9.76
C GLN A 96 1.15 2.28 -10.71
N MET A 97 0.76 2.80 -11.88
CA MET A 97 1.72 3.31 -12.86
C MET A 97 2.49 4.53 -12.36
N THR A 98 1.90 5.37 -11.51
CA THR A 98 2.59 6.45 -10.81
C THR A 98 3.64 5.90 -9.85
N ILE A 99 3.32 4.88 -9.05
CA ILE A 99 4.31 4.21 -8.18
C ILE A 99 5.46 3.66 -9.03
N GLU A 100 5.16 2.99 -10.14
CA GLU A 100 6.18 2.45 -11.05
C GLU A 100 7.04 3.52 -11.73
N LYS A 101 6.49 4.70 -12.00
CA LYS A 101 7.22 5.83 -12.58
C LYS A 101 8.29 6.36 -11.60
N TYR A 102 7.95 6.46 -10.31
CA TYR A 102 8.77 7.14 -9.32
C TYR A 102 9.61 6.21 -8.43
N ALA A 103 9.26 4.94 -8.33
CA ALA A 103 10.01 3.98 -7.53
C ALA A 103 11.32 3.53 -8.23
N THR A 104 12.38 3.33 -7.45
CA THR A 104 13.70 2.93 -7.96
C THR A 104 14.25 1.71 -7.22
N PRO A 105 14.73 0.66 -7.90
CA PRO A 105 14.91 0.56 -9.36
C PRO A 105 13.59 0.25 -10.11
N PRO A 106 13.41 0.78 -11.33
CA PRO A 106 12.18 0.62 -12.10
C PRO A 106 11.90 -0.84 -12.52
N VAL A 107 12.95 -1.67 -12.62
CA VAL A 107 12.81 -3.10 -12.93
C VAL A 107 12.06 -3.82 -11.82
N LEU A 108 12.36 -3.49 -10.55
CA LEU A 108 11.68 -4.09 -9.41
C LEU A 108 10.22 -3.63 -9.32
N ALA A 109 9.95 -2.36 -9.59
CA ALA A 109 8.59 -1.84 -9.63
C ALA A 109 7.72 -2.58 -10.67
N LYS A 110 8.27 -2.79 -11.87
CA LYS A 110 7.60 -3.56 -12.93
C LYS A 110 7.39 -5.03 -12.55
N ALA A 111 8.37 -5.66 -11.90
CA ALA A 111 8.27 -7.04 -11.46
C ALA A 111 7.16 -7.21 -10.41
N VAL A 112 7.09 -6.32 -9.40
CA VAL A 112 6.04 -6.34 -8.38
C VAL A 112 4.64 -6.12 -8.98
N GLY A 113 4.54 -5.31 -10.04
CA GLY A 113 3.29 -5.04 -10.75
C GLY A 113 2.79 -6.14 -11.68
N ASP A 114 3.57 -7.20 -11.95
CA ASP A 114 3.22 -8.25 -12.93
C ASP A 114 3.21 -9.64 -12.26
N PRO A 115 2.07 -10.38 -12.31
CA PRO A 115 1.92 -11.68 -11.65
C PRO A 115 2.92 -12.73 -12.13
N LYS A 116 3.50 -12.60 -13.33
CA LYS A 116 4.50 -13.55 -13.86
C LYS A 116 5.76 -13.62 -13.00
N PHE A 117 6.11 -12.53 -12.31
CA PHE A 117 7.28 -12.48 -11.46
C PHE A 117 7.00 -12.90 -10.01
N LEU A 118 5.74 -13.20 -9.65
CA LEU A 118 5.39 -13.58 -8.28
C LEU A 118 6.24 -14.75 -7.72
N PRO A 119 6.49 -15.85 -8.47
CA PRO A 119 7.35 -16.92 -7.98
C PRO A 119 8.78 -16.44 -7.68
N LEU A 120 9.33 -15.56 -8.51
CA LEU A 120 10.66 -14.98 -8.30
C LEU A 120 10.71 -14.06 -7.08
N LEU A 121 9.66 -13.24 -6.89
CA LEU A 121 9.54 -12.32 -5.76
C LEU A 121 9.43 -13.06 -4.41
N ILE A 122 8.83 -14.25 -4.40
CA ILE A 122 8.77 -15.14 -3.23
C ILE A 122 10.10 -15.91 -3.07
N ALA A 123 10.68 -16.40 -4.18
CA ALA A 123 11.92 -17.16 -4.15
C ALA A 123 13.08 -16.32 -3.58
N PHE A 124 13.16 -15.03 -3.90
CA PHE A 124 14.22 -14.15 -3.41
C PHE A 124 14.39 -14.16 -1.87
N PRO A 125 13.37 -13.81 -1.05
CA PRO A 125 13.49 -13.88 0.40
C PRO A 125 13.64 -15.31 0.94
N VAL A 126 12.98 -16.30 0.33
CA VAL A 126 13.13 -17.70 0.76
C VAL A 126 14.59 -18.15 0.62
N LEU A 127 15.19 -17.93 -0.55
CA LEU A 127 16.58 -18.29 -0.81
C LEU A 127 17.55 -17.49 0.05
N LEU A 128 17.29 -16.19 0.25
CA LEU A 128 18.08 -15.33 1.14
C LEU A 128 18.09 -15.88 2.58
N LEU A 129 16.93 -16.19 3.14
CA LEU A 129 16.79 -16.69 4.51
C LEU A 129 17.37 -18.11 4.66
N LEU A 130 17.15 -19.00 3.68
CA LEU A 130 17.76 -20.35 3.69
C LEU A 130 19.29 -20.29 3.60
N MET A 131 19.83 -19.41 2.75
CA MET A 131 21.27 -19.19 2.66
C MET A 131 21.83 -18.63 3.97
N ALA A 132 21.15 -17.67 4.58
CA ALA A 132 21.53 -17.10 5.87
C ALA A 132 21.59 -18.18 6.98
N LEU A 133 20.59 -19.06 7.09
CA LEU A 133 20.60 -20.18 8.03
C LEU A 133 21.75 -21.14 7.77
N LYS A 134 22.02 -21.47 6.50
CA LYS A 134 23.11 -22.38 6.12
C LYS A 134 24.48 -21.81 6.48
N LEU A 135 24.72 -20.53 6.20
CA LEU A 135 26.01 -19.86 6.45
C LEU A 135 26.29 -19.66 7.95
N THR A 136 25.24 -19.50 8.76
CA THR A 136 25.35 -19.27 10.20
C THR A 136 25.27 -20.56 11.03
N GLY A 137 25.06 -21.72 10.40
CA GLY A 137 24.99 -23.03 11.07
C GLY A 137 23.64 -23.35 11.71
N HIS A 138 22.61 -22.53 11.51
CA HIS A 138 21.27 -22.71 12.10
C HIS A 138 20.30 -23.50 11.20
N TRP A 139 20.81 -24.40 10.36
CA TRP A 139 19.98 -25.15 9.41
C TRP A 139 18.98 -26.11 10.06
N ASN A 140 19.33 -26.65 11.22
CA ASN A 140 18.54 -27.67 11.90
C ASN A 140 17.52 -27.05 12.86
N ILE A 141 16.38 -27.71 13.03
CA ILE A 141 15.36 -27.31 14.01
C ILE A 141 15.94 -27.49 15.43
N PRO A 142 15.97 -26.44 16.27
CA PRO A 142 16.50 -26.55 17.63
C PRO A 142 15.74 -27.54 18.51
N GLU A 143 16.48 -28.20 19.40
CA GLU A 143 15.91 -29.03 20.45
C GLU A 143 15.52 -28.22 21.69
N GLY A 144 14.65 -28.79 22.53
CA GLY A 144 14.22 -28.15 23.78
C GLY A 144 13.05 -27.18 23.63
N THR A 145 13.09 -26.11 24.42
CA THR A 145 12.01 -25.11 24.48
C THR A 145 11.98 -24.25 23.23
N ILE A 146 10.78 -23.88 22.77
CA ILE A 146 10.62 -23.08 21.55
C ILE A 146 11.00 -21.62 21.83
N VAL A 147 12.23 -21.29 21.43
CA VAL A 147 12.77 -19.94 21.39
C VAL A 147 13.24 -19.67 19.96
N TYR A 148 12.69 -18.61 19.35
CA TYR A 148 12.94 -18.31 17.94
C TYR A 148 14.36 -17.83 17.66
N SER A 149 15.02 -17.18 18.64
CA SER A 149 16.41 -16.73 18.53
C SER A 149 17.43 -17.86 18.40
N HIS A 150 17.09 -19.09 18.83
CA HIS A 150 17.93 -20.27 18.60
C HIS A 150 17.92 -20.74 17.14
N PHE A 151 16.88 -20.39 16.38
CA PHE A 151 16.78 -20.73 14.96
C PHE A 151 17.20 -19.56 14.07
N PHE A 152 16.70 -18.35 14.32
CA PHE A 152 17.21 -17.13 13.71
C PHE A 152 17.74 -16.21 14.82
N PRO A 153 19.06 -16.16 15.04
CA PRO A 153 19.65 -15.22 15.99
C PRO A 153 19.21 -13.79 15.68
N THR A 154 18.92 -12.99 16.71
CA THR A 154 18.42 -11.63 16.52
C THR A 154 19.35 -10.79 15.66
N LEU A 155 20.67 -10.89 15.88
CA LEU A 155 21.64 -10.18 15.06
C LEU A 155 21.53 -10.54 13.56
N LEU A 156 21.21 -11.78 13.23
CA LEU A 156 21.00 -12.22 11.85
C LEU A 156 19.72 -11.62 11.26
N VAL A 157 18.65 -11.56 12.05
CA VAL A 157 17.40 -10.89 11.66
C VAL A 157 17.67 -9.40 11.43
N ASP A 158 18.33 -8.73 12.35
CA ASP A 158 18.62 -7.30 12.23
C ASP A 158 19.48 -6.99 11.00
N PHE A 159 20.51 -7.81 10.74
CA PHE A 159 21.37 -7.65 9.56
C PHE A 159 20.62 -7.76 8.22
N ILE A 160 19.50 -8.48 8.18
CA ILE A 160 18.69 -8.66 6.97
C ILE A 160 17.57 -7.61 6.90
N PHE A 161 16.82 -7.45 7.99
CA PHE A 161 15.57 -6.70 7.99
C PHE A 161 15.77 -5.20 8.20
N VAL A 162 16.78 -4.78 8.96
CA VAL A 162 17.07 -3.34 9.16
C VAL A 162 17.50 -2.69 7.82
N PRO A 163 18.44 -3.27 7.04
CA PRO A 163 18.73 -2.74 5.71
C PRO A 163 17.54 -2.78 4.75
N ALA A 164 16.71 -3.84 4.79
CA ALA A 164 15.51 -3.93 3.97
C ALA A 164 14.50 -2.81 4.30
N PHE A 165 14.33 -2.49 5.59
CA PHE A 165 13.50 -1.37 6.05
C PHE A 165 14.05 -0.03 5.57
N PHE A 166 15.34 0.24 5.77
CA PHE A 166 15.94 1.51 5.32
C PHE A 166 15.98 1.64 3.80
N PHE A 167 16.15 0.54 3.07
CA PHE A 167 15.97 0.50 1.62
C PHE A 167 14.56 0.95 1.24
N ALA A 168 13.52 0.38 1.86
CA ALA A 168 12.14 0.76 1.59
C ALA A 168 11.88 2.24 1.87
N VAL A 169 12.38 2.76 2.99
CA VAL A 169 12.29 4.19 3.36
C VAL A 169 13.00 5.08 2.33
N ALA A 170 14.21 4.72 1.91
CA ALA A 170 14.98 5.48 0.93
C ALA A 170 14.28 5.53 -0.43
N VAL A 171 13.72 4.40 -0.90
CA VAL A 171 12.97 4.33 -2.16
C VAL A 171 11.68 5.14 -2.10
N LEU A 172 10.91 5.03 -1.02
CA LEU A 172 9.71 5.84 -0.80
C LEU A 172 10.04 7.34 -0.76
N GLY A 173 11.07 7.72 0.01
CA GLY A 173 11.51 9.10 0.14
C GLY A 173 11.92 9.69 -1.20
N LYS A 174 12.77 8.99 -1.97
CA LYS A 174 13.19 9.42 -3.30
C LYS A 174 12.01 9.53 -4.27
N GLY A 175 11.13 8.54 -4.31
CA GLY A 175 9.97 8.53 -5.23
C GLY A 175 9.00 9.66 -4.95
N VAL A 176 8.73 9.95 -3.66
CA VAL A 176 7.83 11.02 -3.25
C VAL A 176 8.44 12.41 -3.47
N LEU A 177 9.75 12.57 -3.27
CA LEU A 177 10.45 13.81 -3.63
C LEU A 177 10.37 14.07 -5.14
N ALA A 178 10.59 13.04 -5.96
CA ALA A 178 10.45 13.15 -7.42
C ALA A 178 9.01 13.47 -7.84
N PHE A 179 8.02 12.84 -7.22
CA PHE A 179 6.61 13.17 -7.44
C PHE A 179 6.28 14.62 -7.06
N TRP A 180 6.75 15.08 -5.89
CA TRP A 180 6.58 16.46 -5.46
C TRP A 180 7.21 17.47 -6.43
N GLN A 181 8.38 17.16 -6.97
CA GLN A 181 9.03 17.99 -7.98
C GLN A 181 8.19 18.05 -9.26
N ASP A 182 7.69 16.91 -9.74
CA ASP A 182 6.88 16.83 -10.97
C ASP A 182 5.56 17.59 -10.85
N ILE A 183 4.81 17.44 -9.76
CA ILE A 183 3.53 18.16 -9.58
C ILE A 183 3.72 19.69 -9.48
N ASN A 184 4.91 20.13 -9.07
CA ASN A 184 5.29 21.54 -8.97
C ASN A 184 6.07 22.06 -10.20
N ALA A 185 6.33 21.21 -11.19
CA ALA A 185 7.12 21.58 -12.36
C ALA A 185 6.44 22.73 -13.14
N PRO A 186 7.21 23.65 -13.75
CA PRO A 186 6.64 24.72 -14.57
C PRO A 186 5.82 24.16 -15.73
N HIS A 187 4.52 24.44 -15.73
CA HIS A 187 3.61 24.13 -16.83
C HIS A 187 2.45 25.16 -16.84
N PRO A 188 1.73 25.32 -17.96
CA PRO A 188 0.68 26.35 -18.10
C PRO A 188 -0.44 26.27 -17.05
N TRP A 189 -0.63 25.09 -16.46
CA TRP A 189 -1.69 24.80 -15.48
C TRP A 189 -1.15 24.69 -14.05
N ARG A 190 0.11 25.10 -13.81
CA ARG A 190 0.75 25.06 -12.50
C ARG A 190 -0.05 25.89 -11.51
N VAL A 191 -0.38 25.28 -10.38
CA VAL A 191 -1.00 25.99 -9.26
C VAL A 191 0.09 26.43 -8.29
N LYS A 192 0.02 27.67 -7.83
CA LYS A 192 0.93 28.18 -6.81
C LYS A 192 0.56 27.51 -5.48
N VAL A 193 1.57 26.95 -4.82
CA VAL A 193 1.47 26.34 -3.50
C VAL A 193 1.80 27.43 -2.48
N GLU A 194 0.83 27.85 -1.68
CA GLU A 194 0.98 28.91 -0.69
C GLU A 194 0.48 28.45 0.70
N GLY A 195 0.91 29.14 1.75
CA GLY A 195 0.41 28.95 3.12
C GLY A 195 1.32 28.18 4.07
N ASN A 196 0.83 27.99 5.30
CA ASN A 196 1.57 27.38 6.40
C ASN A 196 1.72 25.86 6.17
N LEU A 197 2.95 25.42 5.92
CA LEU A 197 3.28 24.00 5.71
C LEU A 197 2.90 23.13 6.92
N VAL A 198 3.27 23.55 8.13
CA VAL A 198 3.06 22.76 9.36
C VAL A 198 1.58 22.63 9.67
N GLY A 199 0.82 23.73 9.59
CA GLY A 199 -0.62 23.72 9.81
C GLY A 199 -1.36 22.82 8.82
N ASN A 200 -1.03 22.91 7.54
CA ASN A 200 -1.63 22.06 6.50
C ASN A 200 -1.21 20.59 6.62
N LEU A 201 0.02 20.31 7.04
CA LEU A 201 0.47 18.94 7.30
C LEU A 201 -0.32 18.31 8.44
N ILE A 202 -0.46 19.00 9.58
CA ILE A 202 -1.25 18.49 10.72
C ILE A 202 -2.70 18.21 10.31
N ALA A 203 -3.32 19.13 9.58
CA ALA A 203 -4.70 18.94 9.10
C ALA A 203 -4.81 17.76 8.13
N THR A 204 -3.83 17.58 7.23
CA THR A 204 -3.75 16.43 6.32
C THR A 204 -3.63 15.11 7.08
N LEU A 205 -2.74 15.05 8.07
CA LEU A 205 -2.54 13.85 8.89
C LEU A 205 -3.80 13.49 9.67
N LYS A 206 -4.53 14.47 10.21
CA LYS A 206 -5.83 14.24 10.88
C LYS A 206 -6.84 13.58 9.93
N ASP A 207 -6.97 14.08 8.70
CA ASP A 207 -7.89 13.49 7.73
C ASP A 207 -7.53 12.07 7.33
N ILE A 208 -6.22 11.79 7.20
CA ILE A 208 -5.72 10.46 6.84
C ILE A 208 -5.97 9.47 7.99
N ILE A 209 -5.60 9.82 9.22
CA ILE A 209 -5.73 8.94 10.39
C ILE A 209 -7.20 8.63 10.66
N LEU A 210 -8.08 9.63 10.58
CA LEU A 210 -9.51 9.47 10.89
C LEU A 210 -10.35 9.02 9.69
N HIS A 211 -9.74 8.91 8.51
CA HIS A 211 -10.44 8.58 7.25
C HIS A 211 -11.64 9.49 6.96
N ASN A 212 -11.59 10.76 7.39
CA ASN A 212 -12.69 11.73 7.28
C ASN A 212 -13.25 11.79 5.85
N ARG A 213 -12.35 11.83 4.87
CA ARG A 213 -12.71 11.88 3.45
C ARG A 213 -13.19 10.54 2.90
N PHE A 214 -12.54 9.44 3.29
CA PHE A 214 -12.93 8.12 2.78
C PHE A 214 -14.37 7.75 3.23
N ARG A 215 -14.80 8.27 4.38
CA ARG A 215 -16.18 8.12 4.88
C ARG A 215 -17.24 8.89 4.07
N LEU A 216 -16.83 9.82 3.20
CA LEU A 216 -17.76 10.48 2.26
C LEU A 216 -18.14 9.59 1.08
N CYS A 217 -17.48 8.44 0.91
CA CYS A 217 -17.76 7.51 -0.17
C CYS A 217 -18.81 6.47 0.25
N GLU A 218 -19.83 6.26 -0.58
CA GLU A 218 -21.05 5.55 -0.17
C GLU A 218 -21.02 4.05 -0.49
N THR A 219 -20.72 3.69 -1.74
CA THR A 219 -20.77 2.30 -2.26
C THR A 219 -19.94 1.33 -1.44
N THR A 220 -18.78 1.79 -0.94
CA THR A 220 -17.89 0.97 -0.10
C THR A 220 -17.63 1.62 1.26
N TYR A 221 -18.65 2.22 1.89
CA TYR A 221 -18.49 2.88 3.19
C TYR A 221 -17.87 1.95 4.25
N ASN A 222 -18.36 0.71 4.36
CA ASN A 222 -17.85 -0.27 5.34
C ASN A 222 -16.36 -0.58 5.15
N ARG A 223 -15.86 -0.51 3.91
CA ARG A 223 -14.45 -0.69 3.59
C ARG A 223 -13.58 0.38 4.26
N SER A 224 -14.10 1.59 4.47
CA SER A 224 -13.38 2.64 5.21
C SER A 224 -13.17 2.26 6.68
N THR A 225 -14.19 1.69 7.31
CA THR A 225 -14.11 1.22 8.70
C THR A 225 -13.19 0.00 8.83
N ASN A 226 -13.30 -0.98 7.93
CA ASN A 226 -12.42 -2.14 7.94
C ASN A 226 -10.96 -1.78 7.64
N HIS A 227 -10.74 -0.75 6.81
CA HIS A 227 -9.40 -0.21 6.59
C HIS A 227 -8.83 0.47 7.84
N LEU A 228 -9.65 1.12 8.68
CA LEU A 228 -9.19 1.64 9.97
C LEU A 228 -8.72 0.51 10.91
N PHE A 229 -9.46 -0.60 11.01
CA PHE A 229 -9.02 -1.77 11.77
C PHE A 229 -7.67 -2.30 11.28
N LEU A 230 -7.49 -2.37 9.96
CA LEU A 230 -6.23 -2.78 9.35
C LEU A 230 -5.08 -1.82 9.70
N VAL A 231 -5.29 -0.50 9.54
CA VAL A 231 -4.27 0.52 9.81
C VAL A 231 -3.88 0.55 11.30
N PHE A 232 -4.85 0.54 12.21
CA PHE A 232 -4.55 0.50 13.65
C PHE A 232 -3.93 -0.82 14.08
N GLY A 233 -4.34 -1.94 13.48
CA GLY A 233 -3.67 -3.23 13.65
C GLY A 233 -2.18 -3.15 13.28
N PHE A 234 -1.85 -2.56 12.13
CA PHE A 234 -0.47 -2.29 11.73
C PHE A 234 0.27 -1.39 12.70
N ILE A 235 -0.32 -0.28 13.15
CA ILE A 235 0.30 0.66 14.09
C ILE A 235 0.61 -0.06 15.41
N PHE A 236 -0.33 -0.81 15.97
CA PHE A 236 -0.13 -1.55 17.22
C PHE A 236 0.99 -2.58 17.08
N LEU A 237 1.00 -3.35 15.99
CA LEU A 237 2.04 -4.36 15.74
C LEU A 237 3.41 -3.74 15.46
N LEU A 238 3.46 -2.56 14.83
CA LEU A 238 4.69 -1.80 14.65
C LEU A 238 5.23 -1.32 16.00
N VAL A 239 4.38 -0.77 16.87
CA VAL A 239 4.76 -0.39 18.25
C VAL A 239 5.28 -1.60 19.01
N VAL A 240 4.63 -2.76 18.91
CA VAL A 240 5.08 -4.03 19.52
C VAL A 240 6.46 -4.44 19.03
N THR A 241 6.70 -4.35 17.71
CA THR A 241 7.97 -4.74 17.10
C THR A 241 9.10 -3.80 17.53
N THR A 242 8.86 -2.49 17.48
CA THR A 242 9.81 -1.47 17.96
C THR A 242 10.10 -1.63 19.44
N TRP A 243 9.09 -1.91 20.26
CA TRP A 243 9.28 -2.20 21.68
C TRP A 243 10.13 -3.46 21.89
N GLY A 244 9.93 -4.52 21.10
CA GLY A 244 10.78 -5.71 21.13
C GLY A 244 12.27 -5.37 20.88
N PHE A 245 12.54 -4.60 19.83
CA PHE A 245 13.89 -4.12 19.51
C PHE A 245 14.50 -3.31 20.68
N LEU A 246 13.74 -2.38 21.27
CA LEU A 246 14.20 -1.60 22.42
C LEU A 246 14.46 -2.46 23.66
N ASN A 247 13.63 -3.45 23.94
CA ASN A 247 13.86 -4.32 25.10
C ASN A 247 15.14 -5.12 24.95
N GLU A 248 15.41 -5.63 23.76
CA GLU A 248 16.59 -6.45 23.52
C GLU A 248 17.88 -5.64 23.54
N TRP A 249 17.92 -4.52 22.81
CA TRP A 249 19.14 -3.74 22.63
C TRP A 249 19.40 -2.70 23.71
N VAL A 250 18.36 -2.20 24.40
CA VAL A 250 18.50 -1.14 25.41
C VAL A 250 18.27 -1.67 26.81
N LEU A 251 17.23 -2.47 27.01
CA LEU A 251 16.85 -2.96 28.35
C LEU A 251 17.45 -4.34 28.67
N HIS A 252 18.06 -5.01 27.68
CA HIS A 252 18.58 -6.38 27.77
C HIS A 252 17.57 -7.39 28.33
N VAL A 253 16.28 -7.19 28.02
CA VAL A 253 15.20 -8.10 28.39
C VAL A 253 14.91 -9.02 27.21
N GLU A 254 15.33 -10.26 27.33
CA GLU A 254 15.17 -11.27 26.28
C GLU A 254 13.73 -11.76 26.17
N SER A 255 13.31 -12.06 24.93
CA SER A 255 12.07 -12.79 24.69
C SER A 255 12.23 -14.25 25.15
N PRO A 256 11.17 -14.91 25.65
CA PRO A 256 9.76 -14.57 25.51
C PRO A 256 9.18 -13.76 26.68
N TYR A 257 8.46 -12.68 26.35
CA TYR A 257 7.76 -11.86 27.35
C TYR A 257 6.56 -12.57 27.97
N PHE A 258 6.25 -12.21 29.22
CA PHE A 258 5.06 -12.64 29.95
C PHE A 258 3.77 -12.34 29.16
N LEU A 259 2.83 -13.29 29.16
CA LEU A 259 1.63 -13.27 28.32
C LEU A 259 0.70 -12.08 28.57
N LEU A 260 0.56 -11.66 29.82
CA LEU A 260 -0.29 -10.52 30.20
C LEU A 260 0.50 -9.22 30.32
N SER A 261 1.75 -9.18 29.85
CA SER A 261 2.49 -7.92 29.76
C SER A 261 1.74 -6.94 28.83
N PRO A 262 1.81 -5.62 29.09
CA PRO A 262 1.11 -4.62 28.28
C PRO A 262 1.40 -4.75 26.79
N ILE A 263 2.64 -5.09 26.43
CA ILE A 263 3.02 -5.25 25.02
C ILE A 263 2.41 -6.48 24.36
N LYS A 264 2.26 -7.60 25.10
CA LYS A 264 1.60 -8.81 24.57
C LYS A 264 0.10 -8.59 24.42
N LEU A 265 -0.54 -7.88 25.35
CA LEU A 265 -1.93 -7.46 25.21
C LEU A 265 -2.13 -6.59 23.96
N LEU A 266 -1.24 -5.61 23.74
CA LEU A 266 -1.25 -4.79 22.54
C LEU A 266 -1.02 -5.61 21.25
N ALA A 267 -0.13 -6.61 21.30
CA ALA A 267 0.11 -7.52 20.18
C ALA A 267 -1.12 -8.36 19.82
N MET A 268 -1.85 -8.88 20.82
CA MET A 268 -3.09 -9.62 20.60
C MET A 268 -4.18 -8.72 20.02
N ALA A 269 -4.36 -7.52 20.58
CA ALA A 269 -5.32 -6.54 20.05
C ALA A 269 -4.97 -6.12 18.61
N GLY A 270 -3.69 -5.84 18.34
CA GLY A 270 -3.19 -5.49 17.00
C GLY A 270 -3.37 -6.63 15.99
N THR A 271 -3.07 -7.86 16.37
CA THR A 271 -3.26 -9.04 15.52
C THR A 271 -4.73 -9.27 15.20
N ALA A 272 -5.60 -9.18 16.22
CA ALA A 272 -7.04 -9.33 16.04
C ALA A 272 -7.60 -8.25 15.11
N ALA A 273 -7.23 -6.97 15.31
CA ALA A 273 -7.64 -5.85 14.47
C ALA A 273 -7.14 -6.01 13.02
N LEU A 274 -5.88 -6.41 12.83
CA LEU A 274 -5.29 -6.65 11.50
C LEU A 274 -6.05 -7.75 10.75
N LEU A 275 -6.23 -8.92 11.39
CA LEU A 275 -6.88 -10.07 10.77
C LEU A 275 -8.37 -9.83 10.53
N TYR A 276 -9.07 -9.20 11.47
CA TYR A 276 -10.46 -8.79 11.28
C TYR A 276 -10.60 -7.80 10.13
N GLY A 277 -9.77 -6.75 10.11
CA GLY A 277 -9.80 -5.72 9.07
C GLY A 277 -9.55 -6.29 7.68
N ILE A 278 -8.48 -7.08 7.51
CA ILE A 278 -8.15 -7.67 6.20
C ILE A 278 -9.21 -8.67 5.74
N TRP A 279 -9.72 -9.52 6.64
CA TRP A 279 -10.74 -10.52 6.31
C TRP A 279 -12.03 -9.86 5.82
N ASN A 280 -12.49 -8.81 6.50
CA ASN A 280 -13.69 -8.09 6.08
C ASN A 280 -13.45 -7.32 4.76
N ILE A 281 -12.26 -6.75 4.53
CA ILE A 281 -11.91 -6.15 3.24
C ILE A 281 -11.99 -7.18 2.10
N ILE A 282 -11.48 -8.40 2.31
CA ILE A 282 -11.56 -9.49 1.30
C ILE A 282 -13.03 -9.80 0.99
N LYS A 283 -13.84 -10.04 2.03
CA LYS A 283 -15.27 -10.34 1.88
C LYS A 283 -16.01 -9.22 1.15
N GLU A 284 -15.79 -7.98 1.53
CA GLU A 284 -16.47 -6.82 0.95
C GLU A 284 -16.08 -6.58 -0.51
N ARG A 285 -14.80 -6.78 -0.86
CA ARG A 285 -14.35 -6.69 -2.25
C ARG A 285 -15.02 -7.75 -3.13
N GLN A 286 -15.12 -8.98 -2.64
CA GLN A 286 -15.78 -10.06 -3.37
C GLN A 286 -17.29 -9.82 -3.49
N ALA A 287 -17.95 -9.41 -2.40
CA ALA A 287 -19.39 -9.15 -2.38
C ALA A 287 -19.81 -7.97 -3.27
N ASN A 288 -18.94 -6.97 -3.45
CA ASN A 288 -19.20 -5.79 -4.27
C ASN A 288 -18.52 -5.84 -5.64
N ALA A 289 -18.01 -6.99 -6.09
CA ALA A 289 -17.20 -7.07 -7.31
C ALA A 289 -17.95 -6.59 -8.56
N GLU A 290 -19.25 -6.86 -8.67
CA GLU A 290 -20.09 -6.43 -9.80
C GLU A 290 -20.25 -4.90 -9.85
N LYS A 291 -20.35 -4.27 -8.68
CA LYS A 291 -20.60 -2.83 -8.52
C LYS A 291 -19.33 -2.00 -8.54
N ALA A 292 -18.32 -2.46 -7.80
CA ALA A 292 -17.11 -1.70 -7.50
C ALA A 292 -15.90 -2.11 -8.36
N GLY A 293 -16.00 -3.23 -9.08
CA GLY A 293 -14.88 -3.91 -9.72
C GLY A 293 -14.17 -4.87 -8.77
N TYR A 294 -13.63 -5.96 -9.32
CA TYR A 294 -12.94 -6.99 -8.54
C TYR A 294 -11.57 -6.52 -8.00
N GLY A 295 -10.95 -5.52 -8.63
CA GLY A 295 -9.58 -5.13 -8.34
C GLY A 295 -8.56 -5.85 -9.23
N SER A 296 -7.43 -5.18 -9.43
CA SER A 296 -6.28 -5.72 -10.18
C SER A 296 -5.49 -6.75 -9.36
N TYR A 297 -4.60 -7.49 -10.03
CA TYR A 297 -3.57 -8.31 -9.35
C TYR A 297 -2.81 -7.51 -8.30
N TYR A 298 -2.45 -6.27 -8.62
CA TYR A 298 -1.70 -5.37 -7.74
C TYR A 298 -2.43 -5.07 -6.43
N ASP A 299 -3.76 -5.00 -6.47
CA ASP A 299 -4.61 -4.83 -5.28
C ASP A 299 -4.60 -6.08 -4.41
N TRP A 300 -4.80 -7.24 -5.03
CA TRP A 300 -4.90 -8.52 -4.34
C TRP A 300 -3.57 -9.02 -3.78
N PHE A 301 -2.45 -8.76 -4.47
CA PHE A 301 -1.12 -9.11 -4.01
C PHE A 301 -0.84 -8.58 -2.60
N LEU A 302 -1.06 -7.28 -2.37
CA LEU A 302 -0.86 -6.70 -1.05
C LEU A 302 -1.85 -7.26 -0.02
N VAL A 303 -3.12 -7.42 -0.39
CA VAL A 303 -4.16 -7.95 0.51
C VAL A 303 -3.79 -9.34 1.04
N TYR A 304 -3.38 -10.25 0.14
CA TYR A 304 -2.96 -11.59 0.52
C TYR A 304 -1.64 -11.61 1.27
N LEU A 305 -0.69 -10.73 0.92
CA LEU A 305 0.57 -10.60 1.66
C LEU A 305 0.34 -10.17 3.11
N ILE A 306 -0.53 -9.18 3.34
CA ILE A 306 -0.89 -8.72 4.68
C ILE A 306 -1.59 -9.83 5.47
N PHE A 307 -2.52 -10.56 4.83
CA PHE A 307 -3.17 -11.71 5.46
C PHE A 307 -2.15 -12.79 5.84
N ALA A 308 -1.20 -13.11 4.95
CA ALA A 308 -0.14 -14.07 5.22
C ALA A 308 0.74 -13.62 6.39
N VAL A 309 1.13 -12.34 6.46
CA VAL A 309 1.88 -11.77 7.59
C VAL A 309 1.12 -11.95 8.91
N GLY A 310 -0.16 -11.57 8.96
CA GLY A 310 -0.98 -11.68 10.17
C GLY A 310 -1.22 -13.13 10.60
N ALA A 311 -1.56 -14.00 9.64
CA ALA A 311 -1.88 -15.39 9.91
C ALA A 311 -0.64 -16.17 10.37
N THR A 312 0.49 -16.03 9.67
CA THR A 312 1.75 -16.68 10.06
C THR A 312 2.25 -16.15 11.40
N GLY A 313 2.11 -14.85 11.71
CA GLY A 313 2.49 -14.28 13.00
C GLY A 313 1.66 -14.86 14.16
N LEU A 314 0.34 -14.95 13.97
CA LEU A 314 -0.56 -15.59 14.94
C LEU A 314 -0.21 -17.07 15.14
N LEU A 315 -0.04 -17.82 14.05
CA LEU A 315 0.26 -19.25 14.09
C LEU A 315 1.63 -19.54 14.71
N SER A 316 2.65 -18.74 14.42
CA SER A 316 3.95 -18.82 15.10
C SER A 316 3.80 -18.63 16.61
N TRP A 317 2.95 -17.71 17.06
CA TRP A 317 2.70 -17.56 18.49
C TRP A 317 1.95 -18.76 19.08
N LEU A 318 0.88 -19.23 18.43
CA LEU A 318 0.09 -20.37 18.90
C LEU A 318 0.89 -21.68 18.95
N PHE A 319 1.62 -22.03 17.89
CA PHE A 319 2.43 -23.25 17.86
C PHE A 319 3.55 -23.23 18.91
N ARG A 320 4.09 -22.04 19.22
CA ARG A 320 5.02 -21.87 20.33
C ARG A 320 4.34 -22.15 21.68
N LEU A 321 3.11 -21.66 21.91
CA LEU A 321 2.39 -21.90 23.16
C LEU A 321 2.00 -23.36 23.36
N VAL A 322 1.61 -24.05 22.29
CA VAL A 322 1.23 -25.47 22.34
C VAL A 322 2.48 -26.38 22.40
N GLY A 323 3.67 -25.87 22.07
CA GLY A 323 4.91 -26.66 22.11
C GLY A 323 5.18 -27.49 20.84
N ILE A 324 4.52 -27.19 19.72
CA ILE A 324 4.65 -27.98 18.47
C ILE A 324 5.81 -27.46 17.63
N ARG A 325 7.03 -27.95 17.93
CA ARG A 325 8.29 -27.52 17.28
C ARG A 325 8.26 -27.62 15.75
N ILE A 326 7.78 -28.75 15.22
CA ILE A 326 7.76 -29.04 13.78
C ILE A 326 6.87 -28.07 12.99
N LEU A 327 5.93 -27.38 13.66
CA LEU A 327 5.10 -26.35 13.03
C LEU A 327 5.58 -24.93 13.37
N ALA A 328 6.07 -24.71 14.59
CA ALA A 328 6.49 -23.39 15.05
C ALA A 328 7.63 -22.79 14.20
N TYR A 329 8.73 -23.53 14.00
CA TYR A 329 9.89 -23.02 13.28
C TYR A 329 9.65 -22.81 11.78
N PRO A 330 9.01 -23.74 11.04
CA PRO A 330 8.65 -23.48 9.65
C PRO A 330 7.66 -22.32 9.49
N THR A 331 6.67 -22.21 10.39
CA THR A 331 5.73 -21.08 10.34
C THR A 331 6.43 -19.76 10.60
N TYR A 332 7.40 -19.72 11.52
CA TYR A 332 8.21 -18.53 11.76
C TYR A 332 9.11 -18.17 10.57
N PHE A 333 9.68 -19.15 9.88
CA PHE A 333 10.39 -18.93 8.62
C PHE A 333 9.46 -18.31 7.54
N LEU A 334 8.25 -18.84 7.40
CA LEU A 334 7.24 -18.28 6.49
C LEU A 334 6.83 -16.87 6.90
N HIS A 335 6.72 -16.60 8.20
CA HIS A 335 6.43 -15.27 8.74
C HIS A 335 7.54 -14.27 8.37
N LEU A 336 8.81 -14.62 8.60
CA LEU A 336 9.96 -13.80 8.21
C LEU A 336 10.00 -13.56 6.70
N THR A 337 9.70 -14.58 5.90
CA THR A 337 9.59 -14.46 4.43
C THR A 337 8.52 -13.42 4.06
N ALA A 338 7.32 -13.52 4.64
CA ALA A 338 6.21 -12.62 4.36
C ALA A 338 6.50 -11.19 4.85
N ILE A 339 7.12 -11.01 6.02
CA ILE A 339 7.55 -9.71 6.54
C ILE A 339 8.61 -9.07 5.65
N PHE A 340 9.57 -9.87 5.16
CA PHE A 340 10.59 -9.36 4.23
C PHE A 340 9.92 -8.86 2.95
N MET A 341 9.02 -9.64 2.36
CA MET A 341 8.25 -9.22 1.19
C MET A 341 7.46 -7.94 1.47
N LEU A 342 6.82 -7.85 2.64
CA LEU A 342 6.04 -6.68 3.03
C LEU A 342 6.91 -5.42 3.08
N PHE A 343 8.05 -5.45 3.77
CA PHE A 343 8.91 -4.27 3.91
C PHE A 343 9.70 -3.97 2.63
N PHE A 344 10.42 -4.96 2.09
CA PHE A 344 11.30 -4.75 0.95
C PHE A 344 10.52 -4.35 -0.31
N TYR A 345 9.31 -4.89 -0.50
CA TYR A 345 8.45 -4.50 -1.63
C TYR A 345 7.46 -3.37 -1.32
N ALA A 346 7.34 -2.89 -0.06
CA ALA A 346 6.45 -1.79 0.32
C ALA A 346 6.44 -0.59 -0.65
N PRO A 347 7.58 -0.01 -1.06
CA PRO A 347 7.64 1.11 -2.01
C PRO A 347 7.01 0.83 -3.38
N TYR A 348 6.91 -0.44 -3.78
CA TYR A 348 6.45 -0.88 -5.09
C TYR A 348 5.05 -1.47 -5.05
N THR A 349 4.40 -1.50 -3.89
CA THR A 349 3.04 -2.05 -3.75
C THR A 349 2.06 -0.93 -3.45
N LYS A 350 0.78 -1.28 -3.39
CA LYS A 350 -0.27 -0.36 -2.93
C LYS A 350 0.01 0.22 -1.54
N MET A 351 0.92 -0.34 -0.73
CA MET A 351 1.32 0.23 0.57
C MET A 351 1.88 1.65 0.41
N ALA A 352 2.56 1.95 -0.70
CA ALA A 352 3.10 3.28 -0.98
C ALA A 352 2.02 4.38 -1.05
N HIS A 353 0.73 4.02 -1.20
CA HIS A 353 -0.37 4.98 -1.25
C HIS A 353 -0.41 5.89 -0.03
N ILE A 354 0.03 5.43 1.15
CA ILE A 354 0.03 6.24 2.36
C ILE A 354 0.87 7.50 2.20
N VAL A 355 2.00 7.41 1.48
CA VAL A 355 2.93 8.53 1.30
C VAL A 355 2.53 9.40 0.11
N TYR A 356 2.24 8.80 -1.06
CA TYR A 356 1.83 9.57 -2.23
C TYR A 356 0.51 10.31 -2.02
N ARG A 357 -0.47 9.69 -1.33
CA ARG A 357 -1.71 10.36 -0.96
C ARG A 357 -1.48 11.48 0.04
N ALA A 358 -0.65 11.28 1.06
CA ALA A 358 -0.35 12.34 2.03
C ALA A 358 0.23 13.57 1.35
N VAL A 359 1.16 13.37 0.41
CA VAL A 359 1.79 14.46 -0.34
C VAL A 359 0.81 15.12 -1.32
N ALA A 360 -0.02 14.35 -2.01
CA ALA A 360 -1.05 14.91 -2.89
C ALA A 360 -2.13 15.71 -2.13
N MET A 361 -2.58 15.23 -0.96
CA MET A 361 -3.52 15.95 -0.10
C MET A 361 -2.92 17.23 0.46
N LEU A 362 -1.65 17.19 0.90
CA LEU A 362 -0.93 18.38 1.34
C LEU A 362 -0.82 19.41 0.22
N HIS A 363 -0.45 18.97 -0.98
CA HIS A 363 -0.42 19.82 -2.17
C HIS A 363 -1.79 20.42 -2.48
N ALA A 364 -2.87 19.62 -2.45
CA ALA A 364 -4.22 20.09 -2.69
C ALA A 364 -4.67 21.16 -1.67
N ARG A 365 -4.32 20.99 -0.39
CA ARG A 365 -4.55 22.00 0.67
C ARG A 365 -3.84 23.32 0.36
N MET A 366 -2.53 23.25 0.13
CA MET A 366 -1.69 24.44 -0.04
C MET A 366 -1.92 25.14 -1.39
N SER A 367 -2.47 24.46 -2.38
CA SER A 367 -2.81 25.04 -3.68
C SER A 367 -4.22 25.62 -3.75
N GLY A 368 -4.96 25.63 -2.64
CA GLY A 368 -6.35 26.10 -2.61
C GLY A 368 -7.23 25.33 -3.58
N ARG A 369 -6.96 24.03 -3.79
CA ARG A 369 -7.72 23.21 -4.73
C ARG A 369 -9.21 23.13 -4.37
N GLY A 370 -9.53 23.28 -3.08
CA GLY A 370 -10.77 22.80 -2.50
C GLY A 370 -10.63 21.29 -2.41
N PHE A 371 -10.47 20.77 -1.20
CA PHE A 371 -10.58 19.34 -0.98
C PHE A 371 -11.43 19.21 0.27
#